data_AF-A0A5K3FYX2-F1
#
_entry.id   AF-A0A5K3FYX2-F1
#
_cell.length_a   1.000
_cell.length_b   1.000
_cell.length_c   1.000
_cell.angle_alpha   90.00
_cell.angle_beta   90.00
_cell.angle_gamma   90.00
#
_symmetry.space_group_name_H-M   'P 1'
#
loop_
_entity.id
_entity.type
_entity.pdbx_description
1 polymer ?
#
loop_
_entity_poly.entity_id
_entity_poly.type
_entity_poly.pdbx_seq_one_letter_code
_entity_poly.pdbx_strand_id
1 'polypeptide(L)'
;MLWSQTTEVGCTIETCKNDSNLSTVCIYKPGDFSPEGSPYEKGENCTKCPTGFDCYRKQCRNTLTTLPTTSPATTTSTLPTTSSATITSTLLTTSSATITSTLQILPALMLILRSAV
;
A
#
# COMPACT_ATOMS: atom_id res chain seq x y z
N MET A 1 3.22 -1.40 17.03
CA MET A 1 2.31 -0.27 17.30
C MET A 1 0.96 -0.83 17.70
N LEU A 2 0.31 -0.29 18.74
CA LEU A 2 -0.90 -0.85 19.36
C LEU A 2 -2.02 0.19 19.55
N TRP A 3 -1.90 1.38 18.93
CA TRP A 3 -2.92 2.42 19.05
C TRP A 3 -4.11 2.11 18.14
N SER A 4 -5.29 1.86 18.70
CA SER A 4 -6.45 1.38 17.93
C SER A 4 -7.02 2.40 16.95
N GLN A 5 -6.71 3.69 17.16
CA GLN A 5 -7.11 4.76 16.26
C GLN A 5 -6.17 4.92 15.06
N THR A 6 -4.94 4.39 15.12
CA THR A 6 -3.99 4.46 14.02
C THR A 6 -4.42 3.53 12.89
N THR A 7 -4.52 4.08 11.67
CA THR A 7 -4.96 3.36 10.47
C THR A 7 -3.86 3.22 9.41
N GLU A 8 -2.81 4.04 9.49
CA GLU A 8 -1.75 4.12 8.50
C GLU A 8 -0.38 4.15 9.18
N VAL A 9 0.63 3.58 8.51
CA VAL A 9 2.04 3.59 8.93
C VAL A 9 2.94 3.78 7.72
N GLY A 10 3.96 4.63 7.85
CA GLY A 10 5.06 4.77 6.89
C GLY A 10 6.39 4.60 7.59
N CYS A 11 7.31 3.83 7.01
CA CYS A 11 8.63 3.55 7.60
C CYS A 11 9.75 3.80 6.61
N THR A 12 10.94 4.12 7.13
CA THR A 12 12.19 4.20 6.38
C THR A 12 13.32 3.53 7.18
N ILE A 13 14.34 3.05 6.47
CA ILE A 13 15.53 2.43 7.05
C ILE A 13 16.75 3.08 6.42
N GLU A 14 17.65 3.62 7.23
CA GLU A 14 18.84 4.35 6.78
C GLU A 14 20.07 3.97 7.59
N THR A 15 21.24 4.01 6.97
CA THR A 15 22.51 3.79 7.69
C THR A 15 23.02 5.11 8.26
N CYS A 16 23.44 5.12 9.53
CA CYS A 16 23.97 6.33 10.15
C CYS A 16 25.39 6.64 9.63
N LYS A 17 25.68 7.91 9.35
CA LYS A 17 26.90 8.34 8.66
C LYS A 17 28.23 7.97 9.38
N ASN A 18 28.17 7.74 10.68
CA ASN A 18 29.32 7.44 11.54
C ASN A 18 29.19 6.08 12.27
N ASP A 19 28.21 5.28 11.90
CA ASP A 19 27.91 4.04 12.59
C ASP A 19 27.37 3.02 11.59
N SER A 20 27.89 1.79 11.58
CA SER A 20 27.40 0.72 10.68
C SER A 20 25.99 0.23 11.05
N ASN A 21 25.33 0.90 11.99
CA ASN A 21 24.00 0.62 12.46
C ASN A 21 22.94 1.13 11.47
N LEU A 22 21.99 0.25 11.17
CA LEU A 22 20.77 0.57 10.43
C LEU A 22 19.75 1.16 11.41
N SER A 23 19.32 2.39 11.15
CA SER A 23 18.24 3.05 11.87
C SER A 23 16.94 2.90 11.11
N THR A 24 15.92 2.35 11.78
CA THR A 24 14.55 2.27 11.25
C THR A 24 13.68 3.30 11.96
N VAL A 25 12.96 4.11 11.19
CA VAL A 25 12.01 5.09 11.71
C VAL A 25 10.65 4.83 11.09
N CYS A 26 9.60 4.77 11.92
CA CYS A 26 8.21 4.64 11.48
C CYS A 26 7.38 5.79 12.02
N ILE A 27 6.46 6.29 11.20
CA ILE A 27 5.50 7.35 11.50
C ILE A 27 4.09 6.77 11.34
N TYR A 28 3.19 7.13 12.24
CA TYR A 28 1.84 6.58 12.35
C TYR A 28 0.78 7.67 12.15
N LYS A 29 -0.33 7.34 11.50
CA LYS A 29 -1.46 8.26 11.28
C LYS A 29 -2.82 7.58 11.56
N PRO A 30 -3.76 8.26 12.24
CA PRO A 30 -3.48 9.39 13.13
C PRO A 30 -2.45 8.98 14.18
N GLY A 31 -1.58 9.93 14.50
CA GLY A 31 -0.52 9.79 15.49
C GLY A 31 -0.56 11.00 16.41
N ASP A 32 -0.16 10.80 17.65
CA ASP A 32 0.02 11.84 18.64
C ASP A 32 1.45 11.75 19.18
N PHE A 33 2.07 12.90 19.45
CA PHE A 33 3.39 12.97 20.07
C PHE A 33 3.32 12.68 21.57
N SER A 34 2.20 12.98 22.23
CA SER A 34 1.98 12.71 23.65
C SER A 34 0.61 12.06 23.85
N PRO A 35 0.45 10.79 23.42
CA PRO A 35 -0.84 10.13 23.50
C PRO A 35 -1.23 9.92 24.96
N GLU A 36 -2.34 10.54 25.36
CA GLU A 36 -2.93 10.37 26.69
C GLU A 36 -3.89 9.16 26.72
N GLY A 37 -3.94 8.47 27.86
CA GLY A 37 -4.88 7.36 28.08
C GLY A 37 -4.43 6.01 27.53
N SER A 38 -5.39 5.09 27.38
CA SER A 38 -5.12 3.71 26.96
C SER A 38 -5.01 3.59 25.43
N PRO A 39 -4.02 2.83 24.89
CA PRO A 39 -3.84 2.64 23.44
C PRO A 39 -5.06 2.05 22.71
N TYR A 40 -5.91 1.33 23.44
CA TYR A 40 -7.13 0.71 22.97
C TYR A 40 -8.11 0.54 24.13
N GLU A 41 -9.39 0.41 23.81
CA GLU A 41 -10.41 0.11 24.81
C GLU A 41 -10.39 -1.38 25.19
N LYS A 42 -10.55 -1.67 26.48
CA LYS A 42 -10.68 -3.04 26.96
C LYS A 42 -12.05 -3.60 26.60
N GLY A 43 -12.07 -4.78 26.00
CA GLY A 43 -13.31 -5.47 25.66
C GLY A 43 -13.07 -6.72 24.83
N GLU A 44 -14.16 -7.37 24.42
CA GLU A 44 -14.12 -8.47 23.47
C GLU A 44 -13.73 -7.95 22.07
N ASN A 45 -12.97 -8.77 21.35
CA ASN A 45 -12.42 -8.41 20.04
C ASN A 45 -13.52 -8.01 19.05
N CYS A 46 -13.27 -6.96 18.26
CA CYS A 46 -14.14 -6.52 17.17
C CYS A 46 -15.56 -6.05 17.54
N THR A 47 -15.92 -5.99 18.82
CA THR A 47 -17.24 -5.50 19.28
C THR A 47 -17.50 -4.03 18.97
N LYS A 48 -16.43 -3.25 18.75
CA LYS A 48 -16.47 -1.81 18.42
C LYS A 48 -15.77 -1.48 17.10
N CYS A 49 -15.76 -2.40 16.13
CA CYS A 49 -15.25 -2.03 14.80
C CYS A 49 -16.13 -0.96 14.15
N PRO A 50 -15.53 0.03 13.45
CA PRO A 50 -16.31 1.03 12.72
C PRO A 50 -17.16 0.39 11.63
N THR A 51 -18.24 1.08 11.23
CA THR A 51 -19.07 0.64 10.11
C THR A 51 -18.23 0.48 8.83
N GLY A 52 -18.44 -0.61 8.09
CA GLY A 52 -17.66 -0.92 6.88
C GLY A 52 -16.34 -1.67 7.13
N PHE A 53 -16.05 -2.05 8.38
CA PHE A 53 -14.90 -2.88 8.73
C PHE A 53 -15.33 -4.30 9.10
N ASP A 54 -14.56 -5.29 8.67
CA ASP A 54 -14.72 -6.69 9.08
C ASP A 54 -13.73 -7.06 10.19
N CYS A 55 -14.10 -8.08 10.96
CA CYS A 55 -13.20 -8.64 11.95
C CYS A 55 -12.25 -9.63 11.27
N TYR A 56 -10.99 -9.25 11.16
CA TYR A 56 -9.94 -10.10 10.61
C TYR A 56 -8.82 -10.28 11.63
N ARG A 57 -8.55 -11.53 12.02
CA ARG A 57 -7.51 -11.88 13.01
C ARG A 57 -7.57 -11.02 14.28
N LYS A 58 -8.79 -10.82 14.80
CA LYS A 58 -9.09 -10.02 16.01
C LYS A 58 -8.80 -8.51 15.86
N GLN A 59 -8.71 -8.00 14.63
CA GLN A 59 -8.54 -6.58 14.30
C GLN A 59 -9.62 -6.13 13.32
N CYS A 60 -9.93 -4.84 13.32
CA CYS A 60 -10.86 -4.25 12.35
C CYS A 60 -10.11 -3.99 11.05
N ARG A 61 -10.56 -4.60 9.94
CA ARG A 61 -9.99 -4.40 8.61
C ARG A 61 -11.03 -3.75 7.69
N ASN A 62 -10.59 -2.80 6.88
CA ASN A 62 -11.49 -2.10 5.95
C ASN A 62 -11.89 -3.04 4.80
N THR A 63 -13.20 -3.22 4.58
CA THR A 63 -13.73 -4.11 3.55
C THR A 63 -13.68 -3.54 2.13
N LEU A 64 -13.59 -2.21 1.98
CA LEU A 64 -13.56 -1.54 0.68
C LEU A 64 -12.18 -1.57 0.02
N THR A 65 -11.11 -1.77 0.78
CA THR A 65 -9.73 -1.82 0.26
C THR A 65 -9.38 -3.20 -0.33
N THR A 66 -10.20 -4.22 -0.09
CA THR A 66 -10.06 -5.54 -0.70
C THR A 66 -10.82 -5.61 -2.02
N LEU A 67 -10.25 -5.05 -3.10
CA LEU A 67 -10.43 -5.68 -4.41
C LEU A 67 -9.93 -7.12 -4.28
N PRO A 68 -10.60 -8.15 -4.83
CA PRO A 68 -10.13 -9.52 -4.70
C PRO A 68 -8.77 -9.65 -5.37
N THR A 69 -7.70 -9.71 -4.57
CA THR A 69 -6.45 -10.33 -5.00
C THR A 69 -6.78 -11.80 -5.13
N THR A 70 -7.06 -12.25 -6.35
CA THR A 70 -7.13 -13.66 -6.72
C THR A 70 -5.77 -14.27 -6.41
N SER A 71 -5.59 -14.76 -5.18
CA SER A 71 -4.47 -15.61 -4.84
C SER A 71 -4.65 -16.90 -5.66
N PRO A 72 -3.68 -17.30 -6.49
CA PRO A 72 -3.78 -18.58 -7.17
C PRO A 72 -3.88 -19.67 -6.11
N ALA A 73 -5.00 -20.39 -6.11
CA ALA A 73 -5.16 -21.59 -5.31
C ALA A 73 -4.06 -22.56 -5.70
N THR A 74 -3.33 -23.08 -4.71
CA THR A 74 -2.41 -24.21 -4.88
C THR A 74 -3.26 -25.44 -5.18
N THR A 75 -3.55 -25.69 -6.45
CA THR A 75 -4.19 -26.92 -6.90
C THR A 75 -3.14 -28.01 -6.92
N THR A 76 -3.25 -28.91 -5.95
CA THR A 76 -2.53 -30.18 -5.87
C THR A 76 -2.67 -30.93 -7.19
N SER A 77 -1.54 -31.11 -7.89
CA SER A 77 -1.45 -31.79 -9.18
C SER A 77 -1.65 -33.30 -9.01
N THR A 78 -2.82 -33.80 -9.39
CA THR A 78 -3.02 -35.22 -9.72
C THR A 78 -3.24 -35.37 -11.22
N LEU A 79 -2.25 -35.95 -11.89
CA LEU A 79 -2.27 -36.36 -13.29
C LEU A 79 -3.32 -37.47 -13.50
N PRO A 80 -4.19 -37.35 -14.52
CA PRO A 80 -4.08 -38.30 -15.63
C PRO A 80 -4.24 -37.70 -17.03
N THR A 81 -3.36 -38.23 -17.87
CA THR A 81 -3.28 -38.47 -19.30
C THR A 81 -4.52 -38.25 -20.21
N THR A 82 -4.21 -37.70 -21.40
CA THR A 82 -4.84 -37.88 -22.73
C THR A 82 -6.12 -37.09 -23.08
N SER A 83 -5.98 -36.04 -23.90
CA SER A 83 -6.33 -36.06 -25.34
C SER A 83 -6.35 -34.63 -25.92
N SER A 84 -5.85 -34.52 -27.14
CA SER A 84 -5.58 -33.30 -27.89
C SER A 84 -6.81 -32.43 -28.17
N ALA A 85 -6.68 -31.12 -27.99
CA ALA A 85 -7.42 -30.12 -28.77
C ALA A 85 -6.69 -28.77 -28.74
N THR A 86 -6.15 -28.39 -29.90
CA THR A 86 -5.57 -27.08 -30.20
C THR A 86 -6.65 -26.02 -30.18
N ILE A 87 -6.52 -24.96 -29.36
CA ILE A 87 -7.37 -23.77 -29.47
C ILE A 87 -6.49 -22.51 -29.43
N THR A 88 -6.48 -21.85 -30.59
CA THR A 88 -5.79 -20.63 -30.98
C THR A 88 -6.14 -19.46 -30.06
N SER A 89 -5.13 -18.81 -29.48
CA SER A 89 -5.30 -17.58 -28.68
C SER A 89 -5.16 -16.35 -29.58
N THR A 90 -6.27 -15.65 -29.82
CA THR A 90 -6.29 -14.34 -30.49
C THR A 90 -5.96 -13.26 -29.47
N LEU A 91 -4.79 -12.64 -29.65
CA LEU A 91 -4.31 -11.53 -28.83
C LEU A 91 -5.15 -10.27 -29.09
N LEU A 92 -5.99 -9.87 -28.13
CA LEU A 92 -6.64 -8.56 -28.14
C LEU A 92 -5.67 -7.51 -27.61
N THR A 93 -5.07 -6.77 -28.54
CA THR A 93 -4.21 -5.61 -28.28
C THR A 93 -5.05 -4.48 -27.70
N THR A 94 -4.92 -4.22 -26.40
CA THR A 94 -5.48 -3.03 -25.76
C THR A 94 -4.44 -1.91 -25.83
N SER A 95 -4.75 -0.86 -26.58
CA SER A 95 -3.91 0.32 -26.74
C SER A 95 -3.74 1.05 -25.40
N SER A 96 -2.50 1.18 -24.94
CA SER A 96 -2.13 2.06 -23.83
C SER A 96 -2.34 3.52 -24.24
N ALA A 97 -3.27 4.21 -23.59
CA ALA A 97 -3.40 5.66 -23.71
C ALA A 97 -2.30 6.34 -22.89
N THR A 98 -1.34 6.95 -23.58
CA THR A 98 -0.30 7.79 -22.99
C THR A 98 -0.93 9.10 -22.50
N ILE A 99 -0.98 9.33 -21.19
CA ILE A 99 -1.31 10.66 -20.65
C ILE A 99 -0.03 11.48 -20.67
N THR A 100 0.22 12.15 -21.80
CA THR A 100 1.27 13.16 -21.92
C THR A 100 0.80 14.42 -21.18
N SER A 101 1.18 14.54 -19.91
CA SER A 101 1.00 15.78 -19.14
C SER A 101 2.02 16.81 -19.60
N THR A 102 1.57 17.85 -20.31
CA THR A 102 2.40 18.95 -20.80
C THR A 102 2.77 19.90 -19.67
N LEU A 103 3.88 19.63 -18.99
CA LEU A 103 4.52 20.59 -18.09
C LEU A 103 5.36 21.59 -18.93
N GLN A 104 4.72 22.60 -19.51
CA GLN A 104 5.35 23.58 -20.41
C GLN A 104 5.61 24.98 -19.79
N ILE A 105 5.80 25.10 -18.47
CA ILE A 105 6.01 26.42 -17.84
C ILE A 105 7.35 26.54 -17.09
N LEU A 106 8.43 25.87 -17.54
CA LEU A 106 9.73 26.00 -16.85
C LEU A 106 10.95 26.56 -17.63
N PRO A 107 10.94 26.93 -18.93
CA PRO A 107 12.14 27.55 -19.49
C PRO A 107 12.23 29.06 -19.21
N ALA A 108 11.12 29.75 -18.89
CA ALA A 108 11.13 31.21 -18.72
C ALA A 108 11.73 31.66 -17.38
N LEU A 109 11.52 30.92 -16.29
CA LEU A 109 11.99 31.33 -14.95
C LEU A 109 13.53 31.20 -14.80
N MET A 110 14.16 30.28 -15.54
CA MET A 110 15.61 30.06 -15.51
C MET A 110 16.41 31.08 -16.33
N LEU A 111 15.77 31.82 -17.26
CA LEU A 111 16.43 32.93 -17.95
C LEU A 111 16.45 34.21 -17.11
N ILE A 112 15.46 34.44 -16.24
CA ILE A 112 15.37 35.65 -15.42
C ILE A 112 16.42 35.64 -14.29
N LEU A 113 16.74 34.46 -13.73
CA LEU A 113 17.77 34.34 -12.68
C LEU A 113 19.21 34.50 -13.19
N ARG A 114 19.47 34.35 -14.48
CA ARG A 114 20.82 34.57 -15.06
C ARG A 114 21.11 36.04 -15.37
N SER A 115 20.11 36.92 -15.32
CA SER A 115 20.27 38.36 -15.50
C SER A 115 20.47 39.12 -14.18
N ALA A 116 20.46 38.43 -13.05
CA ALA A 116 20.54 39.01 -11.70
C ALA A 116 21.80 38.59 -10.92
N VAL A 117 22.82 38.06 -11.60
CA VAL A 117 24.19 37.86 -11.07
C VAL A 117 25.18 38.54 -11.99
#